data_AF-A0A8J3WK43-F1
#
_entry.id   AF-A0A8J3WK43-F1
#
_cell.length_a   1.000
_cell.length_b   1.000
_cell.length_c   1.000
_cell.angle_alpha   90.00
_cell.angle_beta   90.00
_cell.angle_gamma   90.00
#
_symmetry.space_group_name_H-M   'P 1'
#
loop_
_entity.id
_entity.type
_entity.pdbx_description
1 polymer ?
#
loop_
_entity_poly.entity_id
_entity_poly.type
_entity_poly.pdbx_seq_one_letter_code
_entity_poly.pdbx_strand_id
1 'polypeptide(L)'
;MSKTDKTRPWWVRMADAPMVTCVPVHDHRFEPCTLPDEITAGSASLNHRTSGCHWRATAYYLFDCGGVGGGREGYHLRRQERRRSQHQVRC
;
A
#
# COMPACT_ATOMS: atom_id res chain seq x y z
N MET A 1 -5.03 4.12 22.18
CA MET A 1 -4.43 3.55 20.95
C MET A 1 -2.93 3.46 21.18
N SER A 2 -2.38 2.25 21.31
CA SER A 2 -0.96 2.03 21.59
C SER A 2 -0.11 2.70 20.53
N LYS A 3 0.83 3.52 20.99
CA LYS A 3 1.82 4.29 20.25
C LYS A 3 2.89 3.36 19.66
N THR A 4 2.51 2.22 19.11
CA THR A 4 3.43 1.28 18.51
C THR A 4 3.60 1.69 17.06
N ASP A 5 4.63 2.51 16.85
CA ASP A 5 5.38 2.47 15.61
C ASP A 5 4.73 3.07 14.34
N LYS A 6 4.37 4.36 14.41
CA LYS A 6 4.13 5.18 13.20
C LYS A 6 5.41 5.47 12.40
N THR A 7 6.58 5.16 12.96
CA THR A 7 7.90 5.39 12.36
C THR A 7 8.28 4.33 11.32
N ARG A 8 7.72 3.12 11.44
CA ARG A 8 7.94 2.05 10.48
C ARG A 8 7.37 2.44 9.11
N PRO A 9 8.06 2.06 8.03
CA PRO A 9 7.54 2.25 6.69
C PRO A 9 6.14 1.67 6.55
N TRP A 10 5.26 2.37 5.82
CA TRP A 10 3.86 2.01 5.70
C TRP A 10 3.63 0.58 5.18
N TRP A 11 4.54 0.04 4.35
CA TRP A 11 4.43 -1.31 3.80
C TRP A 11 4.79 -2.38 4.85
N VAL A 12 5.65 -2.06 5.82
CA VAL A 12 5.95 -2.93 6.97
C VAL A 12 4.74 -3.05 7.87
N ARG A 13 4.07 -1.92 8.13
CA ARG A 13 2.80 -1.89 8.89
C ARG A 13 1.67 -2.63 8.17
N MET A 14 1.70 -2.69 6.83
CA MET A 14 0.79 -3.56 6.07
C MET A 14 1.12 -5.05 6.25
N ALA A 15 2.40 -5.39 6.38
CA ALA A 15 2.85 -6.76 6.61
C ALA A 15 2.57 -7.27 8.03
N ASP A 16 2.38 -6.38 9.02
CA ASP A 16 2.15 -6.78 10.41
C ASP A 16 0.80 -7.51 10.62
N ALA A 17 -0.21 -7.24 9.79
CA ALA A 17 -1.54 -7.86 9.91
C ALA A 17 -2.19 -8.04 8.52
N PRO A 18 -1.66 -8.97 7.70
CA PRO A 18 -2.19 -9.23 6.37
C PRO A 18 -3.67 -9.65 6.45
N MET A 19 -4.44 -9.35 5.41
CA MET A 19 -5.91 -9.46 5.33
C MET A 19 -6.69 -8.46 6.19
N VAL A 20 -6.09 -7.84 7.20
CA VAL A 20 -6.69 -6.73 7.97
C VAL A 20 -6.24 -5.39 7.40
N THR A 21 -4.93 -5.21 7.25
CA THR A 21 -4.33 -3.95 6.79
C THR A 21 -4.13 -3.90 5.28
N CYS A 22 -4.08 -5.07 4.64
CA CYS A 22 -3.88 -5.19 3.20
C CYS A 22 -4.58 -6.42 2.62
N VAL A 23 -4.86 -6.40 1.32
CA VAL A 23 -5.46 -7.50 0.56
C VAL A 23 -4.71 -7.71 -0.75
N PRO A 24 -4.65 -8.96 -1.25
CA PRO A 24 -4.08 -9.23 -2.56
C PRO A 24 -5.02 -8.67 -3.65
N VAL A 25 -4.46 -7.92 -4.59
CA VAL A 25 -5.15 -7.48 -5.80
C VAL A 25 -4.53 -8.20 -6.98
N HIS A 26 -5.34 -8.99 -7.66
CA HIS A 26 -4.96 -9.73 -8.85
C HIS A 26 -5.39 -8.94 -10.07
N ASP A 27 -4.42 -8.33 -10.74
CA ASP A 27 -4.59 -7.63 -12.02
C ASP A 27 -3.54 -8.13 -13.00
N HIS A 28 -3.55 -9.45 -13.21
CA HIS A 28 -2.68 -10.12 -14.17
C HIS A 28 -3.36 -10.32 -15.54
N ARG A 29 -4.63 -9.95 -15.70
CA ARG A 29 -5.45 -10.05 -16.92
C ARG A 29 -5.41 -11.42 -17.61
N PHE A 30 -4.36 -11.72 -18.38
CA PHE A 30 -4.10 -13.00 -19.06
C PHE A 30 -2.71 -13.60 -18.77
N GLU A 31 -1.85 -12.84 -18.09
CA GLU A 31 -0.52 -13.28 -17.67
C GLU A 31 -0.60 -14.13 -16.39
N PRO A 32 0.46 -14.90 -16.08
CA PRO A 32 0.60 -15.54 -14.79
C PRO A 32 0.51 -14.54 -13.64
N CYS A 33 0.02 -14.98 -12.49
CA CYS A 33 -0.04 -14.15 -11.31
C CYS A 33 1.39 -13.72 -10.92
N THR A 34 1.63 -12.41 -10.88
CA THR A 34 2.91 -11.81 -10.47
C THR A 34 2.88 -11.32 -9.03
N LEU A 35 1.87 -11.72 -8.25
CA LEU A 35 1.77 -11.35 -6.84
C LEU A 35 2.88 -12.08 -6.07
N PRO A 36 3.82 -11.37 -5.45
CA PRO A 36 4.79 -12.03 -4.59
C PRO A 36 4.13 -12.42 -3.26
N ASP A 37 4.54 -13.57 -2.73
CA ASP A 37 4.07 -14.09 -1.44
C ASP A 37 4.39 -13.14 -0.29
N GLU A 38 5.49 -12.38 -0.41
CA GLU A 38 5.90 -11.39 0.57
C GLU A 38 5.44 -9.96 0.24
N ILE A 39 5.00 -9.27 1.29
CA ILE A 39 4.64 -7.85 1.23
C ILE A 39 5.92 -7.02 1.33
N THR A 40 6.36 -6.50 0.19
CA THR A 40 7.52 -5.62 0.10
C THR A 40 7.07 -4.22 -0.29
N ALA A 41 7.99 -3.26 -0.18
CA ALA A 41 7.73 -1.93 -0.70
C ALA A 41 7.31 -1.97 -2.19
N GLY A 42 7.92 -2.81 -3.02
CA GLY A 42 7.67 -2.85 -4.47
C GLY A 42 6.32 -3.48 -4.83
N SER A 43 5.92 -4.49 -4.05
CA SER A 43 4.69 -5.25 -4.26
C SER A 43 3.49 -4.67 -3.55
N ALA A 44 3.68 -3.79 -2.56
CA ALA A 44 2.59 -3.10 -1.89
C ALA A 44 2.23 -1.77 -2.57
N SER A 45 0.97 -1.35 -2.46
CA SER A 45 0.54 -0.01 -2.82
C SER A 45 -0.58 0.51 -1.91
N LEU A 46 -0.49 1.80 -1.59
CA LEU A 46 -1.53 2.55 -0.87
C LEU A 46 -2.61 3.12 -1.81
N ASN A 47 -2.40 3.03 -3.12
CA ASN A 47 -3.31 3.54 -4.14
C ASN A 47 -3.78 2.40 -5.05
N HIS A 48 -4.81 2.68 -5.85
CA HIS A 48 -5.15 1.82 -6.96
C HIS A 48 -4.03 1.89 -8.00
N ARG A 49 -3.32 0.79 -8.25
CA ARG A 49 -2.45 0.68 -9.44
C ARG A 49 -3.31 0.43 -10.67
N THR A 50 -2.79 0.81 -11.84
CA THR A 50 -3.47 0.64 -13.14
C THR A 50 -3.16 -0.71 -13.80
N SER A 51 -2.21 -1.48 -13.26
CA SER A 51 -1.81 -2.77 -13.79
C SER A 51 -0.99 -3.59 -12.78
N GLY A 52 -1.07 -4.91 -12.88
CA GLY A 52 -0.18 -5.85 -12.19
C GLY A 52 -0.70 -6.26 -10.81
N CYS A 53 -0.33 -7.47 -10.41
CA CYS A 53 -0.70 -8.00 -9.11
C CYS A 53 0.08 -7.29 -7.99
N HIS A 54 -0.61 -6.88 -6.95
CA HIS A 54 0.00 -6.16 -5.85
C HIS A 54 -0.81 -6.30 -4.55
N TRP A 55 -0.15 -6.03 -3.42
CA TRP A 55 -0.79 -5.92 -2.12
C TRP A 55 -1.37 -4.53 -1.94
N ARG A 56 -2.68 -4.42 -1.79
CA ARG A 56 -3.37 -3.13 -1.63
C ARG A 56 -3.74 -2.90 -0.18
N ALA A 57 -3.49 -1.69 0.32
CA ALA A 57 -3.99 -1.27 1.63
C ALA A 57 -5.53 -1.32 1.71
N THR A 58 -6.07 -1.85 2.81
CA THR A 58 -7.51 -1.84 3.06
C THR A 58 -8.00 -0.44 3.42
N ALA A 59 -9.30 -0.19 3.22
CA ALA A 59 -9.93 1.04 3.68
C ALA A 59 -9.72 1.24 5.19
N TYR A 60 -9.80 0.16 5.99
CA TYR A 60 -9.54 0.18 7.43
C TYR A 60 -8.15 0.73 7.77
N TYR A 61 -7.10 0.22 7.11
CA TYR A 61 -5.74 0.69 7.35
C TYR A 61 -5.52 2.14 6.89
N LEU A 62 -6.14 2.52 5.76
CA LEU A 62 -6.12 3.90 5.30
C LEU A 62 -6.86 4.84 6.27
N PHE A 63 -7.92 4.37 6.94
CA PHE A 63 -8.61 5.09 8.00
C PHE A 63 -7.75 5.24 9.25
N ASP A 64 -7.09 4.17 9.71
CA ASP A 64 -6.17 4.19 10.85
C ASP A 64 -4.97 5.14 10.60
N CYS A 65 -4.54 5.27 9.35
CA CYS A 65 -3.52 6.23 8.92
C CYS A 65 -4.03 7.70 8.79
N GLY A 66 -5.23 8.01 9.32
CA GLY A 66 -5.77 9.38 9.38
C GLY A 66 -6.63 9.80 8.19
N GLY A 67 -7.30 8.85 7.52
CA GLY A 67 -8.09 9.10 6.31
C GLY A 67 -9.38 9.93 6.46
N VAL A 68 -9.99 10.00 7.66
CA VAL A 68 -11.34 10.63 7.84
C VAL A 68 -11.36 11.88 8.73
N GLY A 69 -10.35 12.11 9.59
CA GLY A 69 -10.38 13.22 10.57
C GLY A 69 -9.45 14.40 10.28
N GLY A 70 -8.72 14.39 9.16
CA GLY A 70 -7.66 15.37 8.91
C GLY A 70 -6.59 14.76 8.02
N GLY A 71 -6.92 14.60 6.73
CA GLY A 71 -6.22 13.77 5.76
C GLY A 71 -4.82 14.22 5.34
N ARG A 72 -4.01 14.83 6.21
CA ARG A 72 -2.64 15.26 5.88
C ARG A 72 -1.68 14.07 5.79
N GLU A 73 -1.71 13.15 6.75
CA GLU A 73 -0.81 11.98 6.80
C GLU A 73 -1.12 10.99 5.68
N GLY A 74 -2.38 10.57 5.54
CA GLY A 74 -2.83 9.73 4.43
C GLY A 74 -2.67 10.37 3.04
N TYR A 75 -2.81 11.69 2.92
CA TYR A 75 -2.48 12.39 1.67
C TYR A 75 -0.98 12.39 1.38
N HIS A 76 -0.14 12.63 2.38
CA HIS A 76 1.32 12.61 2.22
C HIS A 76 1.82 11.22 1.82
N LEU A 77 1.31 10.17 2.46
CA LEU A 77 1.65 8.79 2.12
C LEU A 77 1.24 8.45 0.68
N ARG A 78 0.01 8.79 0.26
CA ARG A 78 -0.45 8.59 -1.12
C ARG A 78 0.34 9.43 -2.13
N ARG A 79 0.73 10.65 -1.76
CA ARG A 79 1.56 11.54 -2.60
C ARG A 79 2.97 10.99 -2.79
N GLN A 80 3.60 10.46 -1.74
CA GLN A 80 4.90 9.81 -1.83
C GLN A 80 4.83 8.57 -2.72
N GLU A 81 3.80 7.74 -2.56
CA GLU A 81 3.59 6.56 -3.40
C GLU A 81 3.41 6.94 -4.88
N ARG A 82 2.64 8.00 -5.17
CA ARG A 82 2.49 8.51 -6.53
C ARG A 82 3.83 8.98 -7.13
N ARG A 83 4.67 9.68 -6.35
CA ARG A 83 6.02 10.07 -6.80
C ARG A 83 6.90 8.86 -7.10
N ARG A 84 6.83 7.84 -6.25
CA ARG A 84 7.59 6.60 -6.43
C ARG A 84 7.16 5.84 -7.68
N SER A 85 5.85 5.69 -7.90
CA SER A 85 5.31 5.09 -9.12
C SER A 85 5.75 5.86 -10.35
N GLN A 86 5.71 7.20 -10.34
CA GLN A 86 6.22 8.03 -11.44
C GLN A 86 7.72 7.87 -11.69
N HIS A 87 8.52 7.67 -10.64
CA HIS A 87 9.95 7.42 -10.78
C HIS A 87 10.19 6.06 -11.46
N GLN A 88 9.44 5.01 -11.10
CA GLN A 88 9.54 3.70 -11.76
C GLN A 88 9.23 3.73 -13.26
N VAL A 89 8.38 4.65 -13.74
CA VAL A 89 8.07 4.76 -15.18
C VAL A 89 9.12 5.56 -15.97
N ARG A 90 10.04 6.25 -15.28
CA ARG A 90 11.06 7.12 -15.90
C ARG A 90 12.45 6.47 -15.99
N CYS A 91 12.63 5.27 -15.44
CA CYS A 91 13.88 4.52 -15.45
C CYS A 91 13.82 3.36 -16.43
#